data_AF-A0A9E1ZPC2-F1
#
_entry.id   AF-A0A9E1ZPC2-F1
#
_cell.length_a   1.000
_cell.length_b   1.000
_cell.length_c   1.000
_cell.angle_alpha   90.00
_cell.angle_beta   90.00
_cell.angle_gamma   90.00
#
_symmetry.space_group_name_H-M   'P 1'
#
loop_
_entity.id
_entity.type
_entity.pdbx_description
1 polymer ?
#
loop_
_entity_poly.entity_id
_entity_poly.type
_entity_poly.pdbx_seq_one_letter_code
_entity_poly.pdbx_strand_id
1 'polypeptide(L)' 'PNPDFLAKVNALRETLTSNGRTLPQGALAWLWARSEQTIPIPGFRTVEQVVENCGALEYGPLTVKQMEEIQTLLRRV' A
#
# COMPACT_ATOMS: atom_id res chain seq x y z
N PRO A 1 20.11 0.44 1.37
CA PRO A 1 18.86 -0.09 1.97
C PRO A 1 19.07 -1.53 2.47
N ASN A 2 18.34 -1.96 3.50
CA ASN A 2 18.41 -3.34 4.00
C ASN A 2 17.85 -4.31 2.93
N PRO A 3 18.62 -5.32 2.47
CA PRO A 3 18.17 -6.27 1.44
C PRO A 3 16.90 -7.05 1.82
N ASP A 4 16.79 -7.50 3.07
CA ASP A 4 15.64 -8.27 3.56
C ASP A 4 14.37 -7.42 3.53
N PHE A 5 14.50 -6.13 3.86
CA PHE A 5 13.39 -5.19 3.76
C PHE A 5 12.94 -5.01 2.31
N LEU A 6 13.88 -4.87 1.37
CA LEU A 6 13.54 -4.76 -0.05
C LEU A 6 12.87 -6.03 -0.58
N ALA A 7 13.30 -7.20 -0.13
CA ALA A 7 12.66 -8.48 -0.49
C ALA A 7 11.18 -8.50 -0.05
N LYS A 8 10.89 -8.05 1.18
CA LYS A 8 9.50 -7.93 1.68
C LYS A 8 8.67 -6.98 0.83
N VAL A 9 9.17 -5.77 0.54
CA VAL A 9 8.45 -4.80 -0.30
C VAL A 9 8.18 -5.36 -1.70
N ASN A 10 9.16 -6.05 -2.29
CA ASN A 10 8.99 -6.66 -3.61
C ASN A 10 7.96 -7.79 -3.59
N ALA A 11 7.94 -8.62 -2.54
CA ALA A 11 6.93 -9.67 -2.39
C ALA A 11 5.50 -9.10 -2.31
N LEU A 12 5.32 -7.93 -1.69
CA LEU A 12 4.01 -7.30 -1.55
C LEU A 12 3.55 -6.50 -2.79
N ARG A 13 4.46 -6.26 -3.75
CA ARG A 13 4.23 -5.28 -4.83
C ARG A 13 2.98 -5.62 -5.63
N GLU A 14 2.82 -6.86 -6.05
CA GLU A 14 1.69 -7.30 -6.87
C GLU A 14 0.34 -7.03 -6.20
N THR A 15 0.17 -7.43 -4.94
CA THR A 15 -1.07 -7.20 -4.19
C THR A 15 -1.33 -5.71 -3.98
N LEU A 16 -0.31 -4.92 -3.62
CA LEU A 16 -0.46 -3.49 -3.36
C LEU A 16 -0.77 -2.68 -4.63
N THR A 17 -0.25 -3.10 -5.79
CA THR A 17 -0.50 -2.44 -7.09
C THR A 17 -1.68 -3.02 -7.85
N SER A 18 -2.41 -3.98 -7.27
CA SER A 18 -3.58 -4.57 -7.90
C SER A 18 -4.66 -3.52 -8.19
N ASN A 19 -5.45 -3.77 -9.24
CA ASN A 19 -6.46 -2.85 -9.78
C ASN A 19 -5.90 -1.54 -10.34
N GLY A 20 -4.61 -1.48 -10.68
CA GLY A 20 -3.98 -0.30 -11.30
C GLY A 20 -3.43 0.73 -10.32
N ARG A 21 -3.44 0.43 -9.01
CA ARG A 21 -2.84 1.29 -7.98
C ARG A 21 -1.34 1.44 -8.19
N THR A 22 -0.81 2.61 -7.86
CA THR A 22 0.62 2.76 -7.62
C THR A 22 1.00 2.19 -6.25
N LEU A 23 2.29 1.94 -6.00
CA LEU A 23 2.74 1.36 -4.73
C LEU A 23 2.40 2.26 -3.52
N PRO A 24 2.59 3.61 -3.56
CA PRO A 24 2.13 4.50 -2.49
C PRO A 24 0.61 4.40 -2.25
N GLN A 25 -0.19 4.33 -3.32
CA GLN A 25 -1.65 4.19 -3.20
C GLN A 25 -2.04 2.87 -2.54
N GLY A 26 -1.39 1.76 -2.91
CA GLY A 26 -1.56 0.47 -2.24
C GLY A 26 -1.22 0.51 -0.76
N ALA A 27 -0.15 1.22 -0.38
CA ALA A 27 0.23 1.39 1.02
C ALA A 27 -0.81 2.20 1.82
N LEU A 28 -1.37 3.26 1.24
CA LEU A 28 -2.47 4.02 1.84
C LEU A 28 -3.74 3.17 1.98
N ALA A 29 -4.09 2.41 0.93
CA ALA A 29 -5.22 1.47 0.95
C ALA A 29 -5.06 0.39 2.05
N TRP A 30 -3.83 -0.06 2.31
CA TRP A 30 -3.54 -1.00 3.40
C TRP A 30 -3.81 -0.38 4.77
N LEU A 31 -3.45 0.89 4.99
CA LEU A 31 -3.72 1.59 6.25
C LEU A 31 -5.22 1.68 6.53
N TRP A 32 -6.02 2.06 5.54
CA TRP A 32 -7.47 2.12 5.68
C TRP A 32 -8.12 0.76 5.89
N ALA A 33 -7.60 -0.29 5.25
CA ALA A 33 -8.07 -1.66 5.48
C ALA A 33 -7.74 -2.16 6.89
N ARG A 34 -6.67 -1.63 7.52
CA ARG A 34 -6.29 -1.97 8.89
C ARG A 34 -7.12 -1.24 9.93
N SER A 35 -7.55 -0.02 9.64
CA SER A 35 -8.47 0.75 10.49
C SER A 35 -9.16 1.85 9.70
N GLU A 36 -10.50 1.86 9.74
CA GLU A 36 -11.31 2.92 9.15
C GLU A 36 -11.09 4.30 9.83
N GLN A 37 -10.49 4.32 11.01
CA GLN A 37 -10.19 5.54 11.76
C GLN A 37 -8.82 6.14 11.40
N THR A 38 -8.02 5.48 10.56
CA THR A 38 -6.69 5.97 10.20
C THR A 38 -6.77 7.10 9.16
N ILE A 39 -6.27 8.28 9.54
CA ILE A 39 -6.07 9.43 8.65
C ILE A 39 -4.56 9.54 8.35
N PRO A 40 -4.07 8.98 7.23
CA PRO A 40 -2.65 9.04 6.90
C PRO A 40 -2.23 10.48 6.55
N ILE A 41 -1.02 10.86 6.98
CA ILE A 41 -0.37 12.13 6.61
C ILE A 41 0.84 11.80 5.71
N PRO A 42 0.63 11.53 4.42
CA PRO A 42 1.70 11.16 3.52
C PRO A 42 2.62 12.35 3.24
N GLY A 43 3.93 12.10 3.24
CA GLY A 43 4.93 13.09 2.84
C GLY A 43 5.04 13.20 1.32
N PHE A 44 5.34 14.39 0.83
CA PHE A 44 5.56 14.69 -0.60
C PHE A 44 6.56 15.84 -0.74
N ARG A 45 7.24 15.90 -1.89
CA ARG A 45 8.12 17.01 -2.29
C ARG A 45 7.66 17.71 -3.56
N THR A 46 6.76 17.10 -4.32
CA THR A 46 6.25 17.63 -5.58
C THR A 46 4.73 17.54 -5.63
N VAL A 47 4.11 18.32 -6.52
CA VAL A 47 2.65 18.32 -6.71
C VAL A 47 2.18 16.98 -7.26
N GLU A 48 2.96 16.35 -8.13
CA GLU A 48 2.62 15.06 -8.72
C GLU A 48 2.48 13.97 -7.65
N GLN A 49 3.32 14.01 -6.61
CA GLN A 49 3.22 13.09 -5.47
C GLN A 49 1.97 13.36 -4.62
N VAL A 50 1.54 14.62 -4.49
CA VAL A 50 0.26 14.96 -3.84
C VAL A 50 -0.89 14.35 -4.64
N VAL A 51 -0.92 14.56 -5.96
CA VAL A 51 -1.95 14.03 -6.85
C VAL A 51 -1.98 12.49 -6.80
N GLU A 52 -0.82 11.84 -6.86
CA GLU A 52 -0.69 10.38 -6.76
C GLU A 52 -1.26 9.87 -5.43
N ASN A 53 -0.82 10.45 -4.31
CA ASN A 53 -1.28 10.04 -2.98
C ASN A 53 -2.79 10.24 -2.80
N CYS A 54 -3.33 11.37 -3.25
CA CYS A 54 -4.76 11.66 -3.21
C CYS A 54 -5.57 10.70 -4.09
N GLY A 55 -5.02 10.27 -5.23
CA GLY A 55 -5.64 9.28 -6.12
C GLY A 55 -5.91 7.92 -5.43
N ALA A 56 -5.27 7.63 -4.30
CA ALA A 56 -5.57 6.43 -3.51
C ALA A 56 -7.06 6.38 -3.05
N LEU A 57 -7.70 7.53 -2.87
CA LEU A 57 -9.10 7.64 -2.46
C LEU A 57 -10.07 6.99 -3.44
N GLU A 58 -9.75 6.99 -4.75
CA GLU A 58 -10.58 6.36 -5.77
C GLU A 58 -10.65 4.83 -5.63
N TYR A 59 -9.65 4.24 -4.98
CA TYR A 59 -9.55 2.80 -4.80
C TYR A 59 -10.05 2.31 -3.43
N GLY A 60 -10.10 3.18 -2.43
CA GLY A 60 -10.47 2.83 -1.06
C GLY A 60 -9.56 1.79 -0.39
N PRO A 61 -10.01 1.19 0.73
CA PRO A 61 -9.24 0.18 1.46
C PRO A 61 -9.00 -1.09 0.62
N LEU A 62 -7.93 -1.81 0.95
CA LEU A 62 -7.74 -3.18 0.45
C LEU A 62 -8.86 -4.10 0.95
N THR A 63 -9.20 -5.10 0.13
CA THR A 63 -10.15 -6.16 0.49
C THR A 63 -9.57 -7.10 1.55
N VAL A 64 -10.44 -7.82 2.27
CA VAL A 64 -10.04 -8.87 3.22
C VAL A 64 -9.08 -9.87 2.58
N LYS A 65 -9.38 -10.32 1.36
CA LYS A 65 -8.53 -11.27 0.62
C LYS A 65 -7.12 -10.74 0.37
N GLN A 66 -7.00 -9.47 -0.04
CA GLN A 66 -5.69 -8.81 -0.23
C GLN A 66 -4.93 -8.69 1.09
N MET A 67 -5.63 -8.42 2.20
CA MET A 67 -5.02 -8.36 3.52
C MET A 67 -4.49 -9.73 3.99
N GLU A 68 -5.23 -10.82 3.73
CA GLU A 68 -4.81 -12.20 4.01
C GLU A 68 -3.58 -12.61 3.18
N GLU A 69 -3.55 -12.21 1.91
CA GLU A 69 -2.43 -12.46 1.01
C GLU A 69 -1.16 -11.76 1.52
N ILE A 70 -1.24 -10.49 1.89
CA ILE A 70 -0.14 -9.72 2.48
C ILE A 70 0.40 -10.41 3.75
N GLN A 71 -0.50 -10.86 4.64
CA GLN A 71 -0.09 -11.60 5.85
C GLN A 71 0.61 -12.92 5.54
N THR A 72 0.22 -13.59 4.46
CA THR A 72 0.84 -14.85 4.02
C THR A 72 2.23 -14.60 3.45
N LEU A 73 2.40 -13.56 2.64
CA LEU A 73 3.68 -13.16 2.04
C LEU A 73 4.69 -12.73 3.11
N LEU A 74 4.28 -11.89 4.07
CA LEU A 74 5.15 -11.41 5.15
C LEU A 74 5.65 -12.52 6.09
N ARG A 75 4.97 -13.67 6.15
CA ARG A 75 5.42 -14.85 6.92
C ARG A 75 6.44 -15.71 6.20
N ARG A 76 6.58 -15.55 4.87
CA ARG A 76 7.45 -16.36 4.02
C ARG A 76 8.81 -15.71 3.73
N VAL A 77 8.93 -14.39 3.97
CA VAL A 77 10.08 -13.54 3.60
C VAL A 77 10.71 -12.92 4.85
#